data_AF-A0A2D6DQT9-F1
#
_entry.id   AF-A0A2D6DQT9-F1
#
_cell.length_a   1.000
_cell.length_b   1.000
_cell.length_c   1.000
_cell.angle_alpha   90.00
_cell.angle_beta   90.00
_cell.angle_gamma   90.00
#
_symmetry.space_group_name_H-M   'P 1'
#
loop_
_entity.id
_entity.type
_entity.pdbx_description
1 polymer ?
#
loop_
_entity_poly.entity_id
_entity_poly.type
_entity_poly.pdbx_seq_one_letter_code
_entity_poly.pdbx_strand_id
1 'polypeptide(L)'
;MSFFEHNTTFFSDYKTFQPQWLAVEDQISNIKDEYELVDWAAIRNNAKEVVVKHENLMVKLARDCRSARSKLPPAEADQALHAIEVVLEHIDSIGHVVLKLYEISEKLYDKTLDPYSYTMSDYNSDKKHFKKLNEVFKEKGKALNQLFYGK
;
A
#
# COMPACT_ATOMS: atom_id res chain seq x y z
N MET A 1 20.21 -11.51 -10.53
CA MET A 1 18.88 -10.86 -10.61
C MET A 1 17.87 -11.93 -11.01
N SER A 2 16.74 -12.00 -10.30
CA SER A 2 15.68 -12.99 -10.54
C SER A 2 14.97 -12.76 -11.89
N PHE A 3 14.25 -13.77 -12.39
CA PHE A 3 13.35 -13.63 -13.56
C PHE A 3 12.43 -12.40 -13.42
N PHE A 4 11.90 -12.19 -12.23
CA PHE A 4 10.98 -11.11 -11.92
C PHE A 4 11.63 -9.72 -12.04
N GLU A 5 12.87 -9.57 -11.56
CA GLU A 5 13.63 -8.30 -11.66
C GLU A 5 13.98 -7.92 -13.11
N HIS A 6 14.15 -8.90 -14.00
CA HIS A 6 14.43 -8.65 -15.42
C HIS A 6 13.19 -8.36 -16.25
N ASN A 7 12.01 -8.82 -15.81
CA ASN A 7 10.80 -8.80 -16.61
C ASN A 7 9.70 -7.88 -16.07
N THR A 8 9.93 -7.24 -14.92
CA THR A 8 8.97 -6.32 -14.31
C THR A 8 9.63 -5.02 -13.88
N THR A 9 8.87 -3.95 -13.90
CA THR A 9 9.30 -2.63 -13.40
C THR A 9 8.89 -2.38 -11.95
N PHE A 10 8.26 -3.37 -11.30
CA PHE A 10 7.63 -3.26 -9.99
C PHE A 10 8.54 -2.65 -8.93
N PHE A 11 9.76 -3.17 -8.74
CA PHE A 11 10.64 -2.66 -7.67
C PHE A 11 11.09 -1.22 -7.89
N SER A 12 11.27 -0.82 -9.16
CA SER A 12 11.60 0.57 -9.50
C SER A 12 10.44 1.49 -9.16
N ASP A 13 9.23 1.13 -9.59
CA ASP A 13 8.04 1.95 -9.33
C ASP A 13 7.69 1.97 -7.83
N TYR A 14 7.77 0.81 -7.16
CA TYR A 14 7.53 0.67 -5.73
C TYR A 14 8.48 1.55 -4.91
N LYS A 15 9.76 1.64 -5.27
CA LYS A 15 10.74 2.51 -4.60
C LYS A 15 10.35 4.00 -4.67
N THR A 16 9.66 4.42 -5.73
CA THR A 16 9.17 5.81 -5.86
C THR A 16 7.84 6.04 -5.15
N PHE A 17 7.03 4.99 -5.05
CA PHE A 17 5.72 5.00 -4.39
C PHE A 17 5.83 4.96 -2.85
N GLN A 18 6.74 4.14 -2.32
CA GLN A 18 6.88 3.88 -0.89
C GLN A 18 7.22 5.11 -0.01
N PRO A 19 7.90 6.15 -0.47
CA PRO A 19 8.05 7.37 0.33
C PRO A 19 6.74 8.17 0.46
N GLN A 20 5.86 8.07 -0.54
CA GLN A 20 4.67 8.93 -0.64
C GLN A 20 3.55 8.45 0.28
N TRP A 21 3.27 7.14 0.32
CA TRP A 21 2.31 6.59 1.29
C TRP A 21 2.79 6.69 2.74
N LEU A 22 4.10 6.56 3.02
CA LEU A 22 4.66 6.72 4.37
C LEU A 22 4.50 8.16 4.86
N ALA A 23 4.64 9.16 3.97
CA ALA A 23 4.39 10.55 4.33
C ALA A 23 2.93 10.78 4.79
N VAL A 24 1.96 10.12 4.15
CA VAL A 24 0.55 10.16 4.56
C VAL A 24 0.33 9.44 5.90
N GLU A 25 0.93 8.26 6.09
CA GLU A 25 0.88 7.53 7.36
C GLU A 25 1.46 8.37 8.51
N ASP A 26 2.59 9.03 8.30
CA ASP A 26 3.23 9.90 9.29
C ASP A 26 2.33 11.09 9.63
N GLN A 27 1.71 11.72 8.63
CA GLN A 27 0.76 12.83 8.85
C GLN A 27 -0.42 12.39 9.72
N ILE A 28 -1.04 11.24 9.42
CA ILE A 28 -2.19 10.73 10.18
C ILE A 28 -1.79 10.23 11.57
N SER A 29 -0.61 9.64 11.70
CA SER A 29 -0.12 9.08 12.97
C SER A 29 0.28 10.16 13.97
N ASN A 30 0.72 11.32 13.48
CA ASN A 30 1.16 12.45 14.29
C ASN A 30 0.04 13.40 14.73
N ILE A 31 -1.21 13.16 14.34
CA ILE A 31 -2.36 13.90 14.86
C ILE A 31 -2.49 13.62 16.35
N LYS A 32 -2.32 14.67 17.17
CA LYS A 32 -2.40 14.55 18.63
C LYS A 32 -3.72 15.06 19.20
N ASP A 33 -4.36 15.99 18.50
CA ASP A 33 -5.57 16.67 18.97
C ASP A 33 -6.47 17.05 17.78
N GLU A 34 -7.78 17.10 18.01
CA GLU A 34 -8.80 17.52 17.05
C GLU A 34 -8.75 19.02 16.75
N TYR A 35 -8.06 19.82 17.57
CA TYR A 35 -7.88 21.27 17.40
C TYR A 35 -6.54 21.66 16.76
N GLU A 36 -5.70 20.70 16.36
CA GLU A 36 -4.47 21.05 15.62
C GLU A 36 -4.85 21.73 14.29
N LEU A 37 -4.17 22.85 13.97
CA LEU A 37 -4.29 23.55 12.70
C LEU A 37 -3.70 22.68 11.59
N VAL A 38 -4.52 21.76 11.08
CA VAL A 38 -4.18 20.74 10.09
C VAL A 38 -4.97 21.01 8.82
N ASP A 39 -4.28 20.98 7.68
CA ASP A 39 -4.94 21.02 6.37
C ASP A 39 -5.48 19.63 6.01
N TRP A 40 -6.67 19.34 6.51
CA TRP A 40 -7.37 18.07 6.30
C TRP A 40 -7.65 17.79 4.83
N ALA A 41 -7.93 18.83 4.04
CA ALA A 41 -8.17 18.69 2.61
C ALA A 41 -6.90 18.26 1.87
N ALA A 42 -5.74 18.81 2.23
CA ALA A 42 -4.46 18.40 1.66
C ALA A 42 -4.12 16.95 2.02
N ILE A 43 -4.26 16.54 3.30
CA ILE A 43 -3.99 15.16 3.72
C ILE A 43 -4.89 14.17 2.96
N ARG A 44 -6.19 14.48 2.88
CA ARG A 44 -7.19 13.71 2.13
C ARG A 44 -6.80 13.55 0.66
N ASN A 45 -6.44 14.65 -0.01
CA ASN A 45 -6.06 14.63 -1.42
C ASN A 45 -4.76 13.83 -1.65
N ASN A 46 -3.77 13.95 -0.75
CA ASN A 46 -2.54 13.16 -0.81
C ASN A 46 -2.83 11.66 -0.63
N ALA A 47 -3.68 11.30 0.33
CA ALA A 47 -4.09 9.91 0.55
C ALA A 47 -4.83 9.34 -0.68
N LYS A 48 -5.71 10.13 -1.30
CA LYS A 48 -6.37 9.76 -2.55
C LYS A 48 -5.38 9.53 -3.69
N GLU A 49 -4.40 10.42 -3.85
CA GLU A 49 -3.37 10.28 -4.88
C GLU A 49 -2.53 9.01 -4.68
N VAL A 50 -2.23 8.66 -3.42
CA VAL A 50 -1.57 7.40 -3.06
C VAL A 50 -2.40 6.18 -3.50
N VAL A 51 -3.72 6.19 -3.27
CA VAL A 51 -4.61 5.10 -3.75
C VAL A 51 -4.55 4.98 -5.28
N VAL A 52 -4.65 6.10 -6.01
CA VAL A 52 -4.57 6.09 -7.49
C VAL A 52 -3.21 5.57 -7.97
N LYS A 53 -2.11 5.94 -7.31
CA LYS A 53 -0.77 5.42 -7.64
C LYS A 53 -0.64 3.93 -7.37
N HIS A 54 -1.22 3.42 -6.28
CA HIS A 54 -1.28 1.99 -6.00
C HIS A 54 -2.06 1.22 -7.08
N GLU A 55 -3.23 1.71 -7.50
CA GLU A 55 -4.01 1.10 -8.58
C GLU A 55 -3.20 1.04 -9.89
N ASN A 56 -2.51 2.13 -10.24
CA ASN A 56 -1.64 2.16 -11.41
C ASN A 56 -0.49 1.15 -11.30
N LEU A 57 0.09 0.98 -10.11
CA LEU A 57 1.15 -0.01 -9.85
C LEU A 57 0.61 -1.44 -10.04
N MET A 58 -0.59 -1.74 -9.53
CA MET A 58 -1.27 -3.03 -9.72
C MET A 58 -1.49 -3.34 -11.20
N VAL A 59 -2.04 -2.39 -11.96
CA VAL A 59 -2.31 -2.55 -13.39
C VAL A 59 -1.02 -2.78 -14.18
N LYS A 60 0.04 -2.03 -13.87
CA LYS A 60 1.34 -2.17 -14.54
C LYS A 60 1.99 -3.50 -14.20
N LEU A 61 1.99 -3.92 -12.94
CA LEU A 61 2.48 -5.23 -12.50
C LEU A 61 1.73 -6.36 -13.22
N ALA A 62 0.39 -6.31 -13.28
CA ALA A 62 -0.40 -7.32 -13.97
C ALA A 62 -0.04 -7.43 -15.46
N ARG A 63 0.22 -6.29 -16.11
CA ARG A 63 0.68 -6.23 -17.51
C ARG A 63 2.08 -6.84 -17.68
N ASP A 64 3.01 -6.47 -16.81
CA ASP A 64 4.38 -6.97 -16.81
C ASP A 64 4.39 -8.48 -16.60
N CYS A 65 3.67 -9.00 -15.60
CA CYS A 65 3.54 -10.43 -15.32
C CYS A 65 2.94 -11.21 -16.51
N ARG A 66 1.93 -10.67 -17.19
CA ARG A 66 1.33 -11.31 -18.37
C ARG A 66 2.32 -11.38 -19.53
N SER A 67 3.05 -10.30 -19.78
CA SER A 67 4.09 -10.23 -20.81
C SER A 67 5.23 -11.22 -20.51
N ALA A 68 5.68 -11.25 -19.25
CA ALA A 68 6.73 -12.13 -18.76
C ALA A 68 6.34 -13.62 -18.90
N ARG A 69 5.10 -13.98 -18.52
CA ARG A 69 4.56 -15.35 -18.64
C ARG A 69 4.58 -15.90 -20.05
N SER A 70 4.38 -15.06 -21.07
CA SER A 70 4.44 -15.49 -22.47
C SER A 70 5.84 -15.89 -22.96
N LYS A 71 6.89 -15.54 -22.19
CA LYS A 71 8.31 -15.75 -22.54
C LYS A 71 8.99 -16.78 -21.63
N LEU A 72 8.28 -17.34 -20.66
CA LEU A 72 8.84 -18.22 -19.63
C LEU A 72 9.16 -19.61 -20.19
N PRO A 73 10.41 -20.09 -20.05
CA PRO A 73 10.74 -21.49 -20.30
C PRO A 73 9.95 -22.40 -19.35
N PRO A 74 9.47 -23.58 -19.79
CA PRO A 74 8.73 -24.50 -18.93
C PRO A 74 9.48 -24.90 -17.65
N ALA A 75 10.81 -25.01 -17.72
CA ALA A 75 11.65 -25.38 -16.58
C ALA A 75 11.68 -24.33 -15.46
N GLU A 76 11.36 -23.06 -15.76
CA GLU A 76 11.37 -21.94 -14.80
C GLU A 76 9.96 -21.48 -14.42
N ALA A 77 8.92 -22.07 -15.03
CA ALA A 77 7.54 -21.62 -14.92
C ALA A 77 7.02 -21.64 -13.46
N ASP A 78 7.23 -22.74 -12.74
CA ASP A 78 6.71 -22.90 -11.38
C ASP A 78 7.35 -21.92 -10.40
N GLN A 79 8.68 -21.74 -10.47
CA GLN A 79 9.39 -20.80 -9.61
C GLN A 79 8.98 -19.35 -9.91
N ALA A 80 8.79 -19.00 -11.19
CA ALA A 80 8.37 -17.66 -11.56
C ALA A 80 6.90 -17.39 -11.18
N LEU A 81 6.01 -18.38 -11.28
CA LEU A 81 4.62 -18.27 -10.81
C LEU A 81 4.56 -18.04 -9.31
N HIS A 82 5.31 -18.81 -8.53
CA HIS A 82 5.40 -18.62 -7.09
C HIS A 82 5.91 -17.20 -6.76
N ALA A 83 6.93 -16.72 -7.47
CA ALA A 83 7.43 -15.35 -7.25
C ALA A 83 6.40 -14.28 -7.58
N ILE A 84 5.63 -14.44 -8.66
CA ILE A 84 4.54 -13.54 -9.03
C ILE A 84 3.45 -13.53 -7.94
N GLU A 85 3.06 -14.69 -7.42
CA GLU A 85 2.07 -14.82 -6.35
C GLU A 85 2.50 -14.06 -5.08
N VAL A 86 3.73 -14.27 -4.62
CA VAL A 86 4.26 -13.56 -3.43
C VAL A 86 4.26 -12.04 -3.65
N VAL A 87 4.63 -11.56 -4.84
CA VAL A 87 4.59 -10.12 -5.13
C VAL A 87 3.16 -9.60 -5.18
N LEU A 88 2.23 -10.35 -5.78
CA LEU A 88 0.80 -10.01 -5.84
C LEU A 88 0.19 -9.89 -4.44
N GLU A 89 0.47 -10.84 -3.55
CA GLU A 89 0.03 -10.77 -2.15
C GLU A 89 0.62 -9.56 -1.42
N HIS A 90 1.88 -9.23 -1.70
CA HIS A 90 2.52 -8.07 -1.10
C HIS A 90 1.86 -6.76 -1.54
N ILE A 91 1.67 -6.55 -2.85
CA ILE A 91 1.02 -5.34 -3.38
C ILE A 91 -0.46 -5.24 -3.00
N ASP A 92 -1.15 -6.36 -2.85
CA ASP A 92 -2.54 -6.39 -2.36
C ASP A 92 -2.62 -5.94 -0.89
N SER A 93 -1.70 -6.42 -0.04
CA SER A 93 -1.60 -5.99 1.35
C SER A 93 -1.31 -4.48 1.49
N ILE A 94 -0.49 -3.92 0.58
CA ILE A 94 -0.26 -2.47 0.48
C ILE A 94 -1.58 -1.75 0.15
N GLY A 95 -2.38 -2.29 -0.76
CA GLY A 95 -3.70 -1.77 -1.15
C GLY A 95 -4.64 -1.59 0.05
N HIS A 96 -4.74 -2.61 0.90
CA HIS A 96 -5.54 -2.52 2.11
C HIS A 96 -5.06 -1.42 3.08
N VAL A 97 -3.75 -1.26 3.24
CA VAL A 97 -3.16 -0.22 4.10
C VAL A 97 -3.48 1.17 3.55
N VAL A 98 -3.25 1.43 2.25
CA VAL A 98 -3.49 2.76 1.66
C VAL A 98 -4.98 3.12 1.62
N LEU A 99 -5.86 2.16 1.33
CA LEU A 99 -7.30 2.39 1.37
C LEU A 99 -7.76 2.74 2.77
N LYS A 100 -7.20 2.10 3.80
CA LYS A 100 -7.54 2.43 5.19
C LYS A 100 -7.04 3.81 5.60
N LEU A 101 -5.85 4.21 5.17
CA LEU A 101 -5.35 5.58 5.38
C LEU A 101 -6.25 6.61 4.71
N TYR A 102 -6.67 6.35 3.48
CA TYR A 102 -7.62 7.21 2.76
C TYR A 102 -8.95 7.31 3.50
N GLU A 103 -9.54 6.19 3.92
CA GLU A 103 -10.78 6.16 4.70
C GLU A 103 -10.68 7.00 5.98
N ILE A 104 -9.58 6.88 6.73
CA ILE A 104 -9.35 7.68 7.93
C ILE A 104 -9.24 9.17 7.57
N SER A 105 -8.53 9.51 6.50
CA SER A 105 -8.38 10.90 6.05
C SER A 105 -9.69 11.52 5.56
N GLU A 106 -10.55 10.76 4.88
CA GLU A 106 -11.89 11.21 4.48
C GLU A 106 -12.72 11.53 5.71
N LYS A 107 -12.80 10.61 6.68
CA LYS A 107 -13.61 10.82 7.90
C LYS A 107 -13.11 11.98 8.75
N LEU A 108 -11.79 12.18 8.84
CA LEU A 108 -11.20 13.32 9.53
C LEU A 108 -11.53 14.64 8.82
N TYR A 109 -11.52 14.65 7.49
CA TYR A 109 -11.97 15.82 6.71
C TYR A 109 -13.46 16.07 6.91
N ASP A 110 -14.31 15.05 6.83
CA ASP A 110 -15.76 15.18 7.01
C ASP A 110 -16.11 15.72 8.41
N LYS A 111 -15.33 15.36 9.44
CA LYS A 111 -15.47 15.92 10.79
C LYS A 111 -15.33 17.45 10.83
N THR A 112 -14.55 18.04 9.92
CA THR A 112 -14.42 19.51 9.83
C THR A 112 -15.69 20.18 9.31
N LEU A 113 -16.53 19.42 8.59
CA LEU A 113 -17.80 19.87 8.03
C LEU A 113 -18.97 19.53 8.97
N ASP A 114 -18.92 18.37 9.61
CA ASP A 114 -19.86 17.89 10.62
C ASP A 114 -19.11 17.30 11.83
N PRO A 115 -18.98 18.05 12.95
CA PRO A 115 -18.23 17.62 14.13
C PRO A 115 -18.69 16.29 14.77
N TYR A 116 -19.92 15.84 14.50
CA TYR A 116 -20.49 14.61 15.07
C TYR A 116 -20.33 13.38 14.16
N SER A 117 -19.83 13.56 12.94
CA SER A 117 -19.70 12.49 11.93
C SER A 117 -18.63 11.45 12.25
N TYR A 118 -17.64 11.81 13.09
CA TYR A 118 -16.53 10.93 13.43
C TYR A 118 -16.04 11.12 14.87
N THR A 119 -16.28 10.13 15.72
CA THR A 119 -15.93 10.21 17.13
C THR A 119 -14.51 9.73 17.41
N MET A 120 -13.97 10.07 18.59
CA MET A 120 -12.70 9.52 19.06
C MET A 120 -12.75 7.99 19.22
N SER A 121 -13.94 7.41 19.48
CA SER A 121 -14.12 5.95 19.51
C SER A 121 -13.93 5.34 18.12
N ASP A 122 -14.53 5.96 17.10
CA ASP A 122 -14.39 5.54 15.70
C ASP A 122 -12.94 5.64 15.23
N TYR A 123 -12.27 6.76 15.51
CA TYR A 123 -10.85 6.95 15.20
C TYR A 123 -9.96 5.88 15.84
N ASN A 124 -10.17 5.56 17.12
CA ASN A 124 -9.40 4.52 17.80
C ASN A 124 -9.68 3.12 17.22
N SER A 125 -10.92 2.83 16.82
CA SER A 125 -11.29 1.60 16.13
C SER A 125 -10.57 1.47 14.78
N ASP A 126 -10.61 2.54 13.99
CA ASP A 126 -9.95 2.61 12.69
C ASP A 126 -8.43 2.50 12.81
N LYS A 127 -7.83 3.16 13.81
CA LYS A 127 -6.38 3.06 14.09
C LYS A 127 -5.99 1.65 14.53
N LYS A 128 -6.82 0.96 15.31
CA LYS A 128 -6.60 -0.44 15.67
C LYS A 128 -6.68 -1.35 14.45
N HIS A 129 -7.64 -1.13 13.55
CA HIS A 129 -7.75 -1.88 12.31
C HIS A 129 -6.55 -1.62 11.39
N PHE A 130 -6.16 -0.35 11.21
CA PHE A 130 -4.97 0.03 10.47
C PHE A 130 -3.71 -0.71 10.95
N LYS A 131 -3.48 -0.77 12.28
CA LYS A 131 -2.34 -1.52 12.84
C LYS A 131 -2.34 -2.99 12.44
N LYS A 132 -3.49 -3.66 12.45
CA LYS A 132 -3.60 -5.06 12.01
C LYS A 132 -3.26 -5.23 10.52
N LEU A 133 -3.73 -4.31 9.67
CA LEU A 133 -3.40 -4.33 8.24
C LEU A 133 -1.90 -4.13 8.02
N ASN A 134 -1.28 -3.22 8.79
CA ASN A 134 0.15 -2.96 8.72
C ASN A 134 0.99 -4.17 9.23
N GLU A 135 0.51 -4.91 10.23
CA GLU A 135 1.11 -6.18 10.66
C GLU A 135 1.09 -7.23 9.54
N VAL A 136 -0.05 -7.42 8.88
CA VAL A 136 -0.17 -8.34 7.73
C VAL A 136 0.77 -7.91 6.60
N PHE A 137 0.80 -6.62 6.26
CA PHE A 137 1.74 -6.08 5.28
C PHE A 137 3.20 -6.40 5.64
N LYS A 138 3.60 -6.22 6.91
CA LYS A 138 4.96 -6.55 7.36
C LYS A 138 5.28 -8.03 7.22
N GLU A 139 4.33 -8.91 7.49
CA GLU A 139 4.49 -10.36 7.28
C GLU A 139 4.67 -10.69 5.79
N LYS A 140 3.85 -10.12 4.91
CA LYS A 140 4.00 -10.28 3.45
C LYS A 140 5.33 -9.71 2.94
N GLY A 141 5.78 -8.59 3.50
CA GLY A 141 7.10 -8.03 3.20
C GLY A 141 8.26 -8.93 3.60
N LYS A 142 8.15 -9.67 4.72
CA LYS A 142 9.15 -10.69 5.08
C LYS A 142 9.17 -11.85 4.09
N ALA A 143 8.02 -12.34 3.65
CA ALA A 143 7.95 -13.39 2.63
C ALA A 143 8.59 -12.95 1.31
N LEU A 144 8.35 -11.69 0.90
CA LEU A 144 9.00 -11.08 -0.25
C LEU A 144 10.53 -11.02 -0.10
N ASN A 145 11.02 -10.57 1.05
CA ASN A 145 12.46 -10.50 1.32
C ASN A 145 13.12 -11.88 1.34
N GLN A 146 12.44 -12.88 1.92
CA GLN A 146 12.93 -14.25 1.95
C GLN A 146 13.06 -14.82 0.53
N LEU A 147 12.09 -14.55 -0.33
CA LEU A 147 12.08 -15.01 -1.72
C LEU A 147 13.22 -14.40 -2.55
N PHE A 148 13.44 -13.08 -2.46
CA PHE A 148 14.37 -12.38 -3.35
C PHE A 148 15.79 -12.23 -2.79
N TYR A 149 15.93 -12.23 -1.46
CA TYR A 149 17.20 -11.94 -0.79
C TYR A 149 17.65 -13.04 0.18
N GLY A 150 16.81 -14.06 0.43
CA GLY A 150 17.10 -15.11 1.41
C GLY A 150 17.16 -14.60 2.86
N LYS A 151 16.52 -13.46 3.15
CA LYS A 151 16.57 -12.72 4.41
C LYS A 151 15.20 -12.55 5.04
#